data_AF-A0A8B8ZCC7-F1
#
_entry.id   AF-A0A8B8ZCC7-F1
#
_cell.length_a   1.000
_cell.length_b   1.000
_cell.length_c   1.000
_cell.angle_alpha   90.00
_cell.angle_beta   90.00
_cell.angle_gamma   90.00
#
_symmetry.space_group_name_H-M   'P 1'
#
loop_
_entity.id
_entity.type
_entity.pdbx_description
1 polymer ?
#
loop_
_entity_poly.entity_id
_entity_poly.type
_entity_poly.pdbx_seq_one_letter_code
_entity_poly.pdbx_strand_id
1 'polypeptide(L)'
;MAASIARGCRAAMALGRSFRCVWALRPAPASVACQTLAGPSWRQITGPSEPGAFQPPPKPIIVDKRRPHRRESRFLSPEFIPPRGRTNPLKFQIERKDMLERRKILHIPEFYVGSILRVTTANPYANGKTSQFLGICIQRSGTGLGATFILRNTIEGQGVEICFELYNPRIQEIQVVKLQKRLDDSLLYLRDALPEYSTFDMNMKPIAQEPSQEVPVNQLKVKMKPKPWSKRWERPKFNIRGIRFDLCLTEEQMKEAQKWSQPWLEFDMMREYDTSKIEAAIWDEIEASKNS
;
A
#
# COMPACT_ATOMS: atom_id res chain seq x y z
N MET A 1 -28.02 -46.07 -45.79
CA MET A 1 -28.63 -44.90 -46.44
C MET A 1 -27.66 -43.74 -46.21
N ALA A 2 -26.72 -43.48 -47.13
CA ALA A 2 -26.83 -42.52 -48.26
C ALA A 2 -27.12 -41.09 -47.73
N ALA A 3 -26.39 -40.01 -48.02
CA ALA A 3 -25.33 -39.63 -48.96
C ALA A 3 -24.58 -38.41 -48.34
N SER A 4 -23.26 -38.21 -48.43
CA SER A 4 -22.37 -37.80 -49.54
C SER A 4 -22.65 -36.43 -50.19
N ILE A 5 -21.53 -35.74 -50.52
CA ILE A 5 -21.27 -34.57 -51.41
C ILE A 5 -20.85 -33.32 -50.59
N ALA A 6 -19.58 -32.91 -50.44
CA ALA A 6 -18.39 -32.78 -51.32
C ALA A 6 -18.43 -31.60 -52.30
N ARG A 7 -17.54 -30.61 -52.07
CA ARG A 7 -16.77 -29.76 -53.02
C ARG A 7 -16.26 -28.51 -52.26
N GLY A 8 -15.00 -28.11 -52.23
CA GLY A 8 -13.83 -28.44 -53.05
C GLY A 8 -13.43 -27.23 -53.92
N CYS A 9 -12.13 -26.85 -53.84
CA CYS A 9 -11.33 -25.91 -54.68
C CYS A 9 -11.11 -24.48 -54.17
N ARG A 10 -9.99 -23.81 -54.47
CA ARG A 10 -8.56 -24.13 -54.67
C ARG A 10 -7.83 -22.78 -54.76
N ALA A 11 -6.69 -22.67 -54.08
CA ALA A 11 -5.45 -21.91 -54.35
C ALA A 11 -5.44 -20.67 -55.29
N ALA A 12 -4.73 -19.61 -54.86
CA ALA A 12 -3.63 -19.02 -55.64
C ALA A 12 -2.70 -18.13 -54.78
N MET A 13 -1.39 -18.34 -54.92
CA MET A 13 -0.32 -17.46 -54.44
C MET A 13 -0.19 -16.22 -55.34
N ALA A 14 0.32 -15.10 -54.81
CA ALA A 14 1.18 -14.21 -55.57
C ALA A 14 2.12 -13.41 -54.63
N LEU A 15 3.41 -13.70 -54.77
CA LEU A 15 4.54 -12.91 -54.28
C LEU A 15 4.77 -11.73 -55.23
N GLY A 16 4.91 -10.52 -54.68
CA GLY A 16 5.35 -9.34 -55.42
C GLY A 16 6.59 -8.72 -54.77
N ARG A 17 7.76 -9.03 -55.32
CA ARG A 17 9.02 -8.27 -55.14
C ARG A 17 9.16 -7.30 -56.30
N SER A 18 9.51 -6.04 -56.05
CA SER A 18 10.17 -5.15 -57.02
C SER A 18 10.75 -3.94 -56.28
N PHE A 19 12.07 -3.90 -56.07
CA PHE A 19 13.13 -3.24 -56.85
C PHE A 19 13.45 -1.81 -56.38
N ARG A 20 14.76 -1.59 -56.31
CA ARG A 20 15.50 -0.44 -55.77
C ARG A 20 15.29 0.82 -56.61
N CYS A 21 15.46 1.98 -55.98
CA CYS A 21 16.27 3.05 -56.57
C CYS A 21 17.02 3.81 -55.47
N VAL A 22 18.34 3.61 -55.49
CA VAL A 22 19.35 4.34 -54.73
C VAL A 22 19.70 5.56 -55.58
N TRP A 23 19.56 6.77 -55.02
CA TRP A 23 20.25 7.94 -55.55
C TRP A 23 21.29 8.38 -54.53
N ALA A 24 22.53 8.05 -54.84
CA ALA A 24 23.70 8.66 -54.25
C ALA A 24 24.05 9.90 -55.08
N LEU A 25 24.09 11.07 -54.45
CA LEU A 25 24.81 12.23 -54.96
C LEU A 25 25.72 12.77 -53.85
N ARG A 26 26.97 13.00 -54.26
CA ARG A 26 28.15 13.34 -53.46
C ARG A 26 28.13 14.80 -52.97
N PRO A 27 29.06 15.17 -52.04
CA PRO A 27 29.02 16.39 -51.24
C PRO A 27 29.82 17.55 -51.83
N ALA A 28 29.51 18.79 -51.43
CA ALA A 28 30.42 19.94 -51.22
C ALA A 28 29.59 21.24 -50.99
N PRO A 29 30.19 22.34 -50.47
CA PRO A 29 31.27 22.47 -49.50
C PRO A 29 30.84 23.27 -48.25
N ALA A 30 31.71 23.26 -47.25
CA ALA A 30 31.60 24.09 -46.05
C ALA A 30 31.55 25.59 -46.41
N SER A 31 30.63 26.32 -45.78
CA SER A 31 30.70 27.77 -45.65
C SER A 31 30.54 28.13 -44.18
N VAL A 32 31.61 28.72 -43.66
CA VAL A 32 31.70 29.32 -42.34
C VAL A 32 30.85 30.59 -42.35
N ALA A 33 29.88 30.71 -41.45
CA ALA A 33 29.31 32.00 -41.09
C ALA A 33 28.69 31.99 -39.69
N CYS A 34 29.34 32.76 -38.81
CA CYS A 34 28.83 33.52 -37.68
C CYS A 34 27.81 32.87 -36.73
N GLN A 35 28.28 32.57 -35.51
CA GLN A 35 27.45 32.45 -34.33
C GLN A 35 26.83 33.83 -34.00
N THR A 36 25.50 33.91 -34.06
CA THR A 36 24.74 34.92 -33.32
C THR A 36 23.78 34.20 -32.39
N LEU A 37 24.02 34.33 -31.09
CA LEU A 37 23.11 33.91 -30.03
C LEU A 37 21.81 34.72 -30.15
N ALA A 38 20.77 34.11 -30.71
CA ALA A 38 19.42 34.62 -30.62
C ALA A 38 18.75 34.01 -29.37
N GLY A 39 18.41 34.86 -28.41
CA GLY A 39 17.63 34.49 -27.22
C GLY A 39 16.26 33.90 -27.57
N PRO A 40 15.53 33.35 -26.58
CA PRO A 40 14.26 32.67 -26.83
C PRO A 40 13.24 33.64 -27.45
N SER A 41 12.89 33.36 -28.70
CA SER A 41 11.82 34.04 -29.41
C SER A 41 10.49 33.69 -28.74
N TRP A 42 9.82 34.71 -28.22
CA TRP A 42 8.41 34.60 -27.88
C TRP A 42 7.66 34.36 -29.18
N ARG A 43 7.17 33.13 -29.40
CA ARG A 43 6.18 32.87 -30.44
C ARG A 43 4.91 33.63 -30.08
N GLN A 44 4.66 34.75 -30.76
CA GLN A 44 3.34 35.35 -30.79
C GLN A 44 2.42 34.40 -31.57
N ILE A 45 1.41 33.86 -30.89
CA ILE A 45 0.31 33.12 -31.51
C ILE A 45 -0.61 34.18 -32.10
N THR A 46 -0.48 34.46 -33.40
CA THR A 46 -1.45 35.27 -34.16
C THR A 46 -2.35 34.34 -34.96
N GLY A 47 -3.54 34.08 -34.42
CA GLY A 47 -4.68 33.49 -35.09
C GLY A 47 -5.91 33.64 -34.20
N PRO A 48 -7.13 33.85 -34.74
CA PRO A 48 -8.32 34.02 -33.92
C PRO A 48 -8.67 32.68 -33.27
N SER A 49 -8.22 32.47 -32.03
CA SER A 49 -8.62 31.33 -31.23
C SER A 49 -10.09 31.49 -30.84
N GLU A 50 -10.92 30.52 -31.19
CA GLU A 50 -12.18 30.26 -30.48
C GLU A 50 -11.91 30.36 -28.96
N PRO A 51 -12.79 30.96 -28.14
CA PRO A 51 -12.52 31.14 -26.71
C PRO A 51 -12.23 29.77 -26.09
N GLY A 52 -10.95 29.54 -25.82
CA GLY A 52 -10.43 28.22 -25.50
C GLY A 52 -11.13 27.69 -24.25
N ALA A 53 -11.70 26.49 -24.37
CA ALA A 53 -12.31 25.79 -23.25
C ALA A 53 -11.34 25.77 -22.05
N PHE A 54 -11.84 26.08 -20.86
CA PHE A 54 -11.06 26.11 -19.63
C PHE A 54 -10.24 24.83 -19.47
N GLN A 55 -8.91 24.94 -19.53
CA GLN A 55 -8.01 23.85 -19.19
C GLN A 55 -7.86 23.81 -17.66
N PRO A 56 -8.20 22.70 -17.00
CA PRO A 56 -8.06 22.61 -15.56
C PRO A 56 -6.59 22.78 -15.17
N PRO A 57 -6.28 23.66 -14.20
CA PRO A 57 -4.91 23.90 -13.80
C PRO A 57 -4.29 22.63 -13.19
N PRO A 58 -2.98 22.40 -13.36
CA PRO A 58 -2.28 21.34 -12.65
C PRO A 58 -2.33 21.61 -11.14
N LYS A 59 -2.34 20.55 -10.33
CA LYS A 59 -2.30 20.68 -8.87
C LYS A 59 -0.98 21.34 -8.45
N PRO A 60 -1.00 22.41 -7.64
CA PRO A 60 0.23 23.06 -7.19
C PRO A 60 1.01 22.13 -6.25
N ILE A 61 2.32 22.01 -6.46
CA ILE A 61 3.23 21.32 -5.55
C ILE A 61 3.75 22.37 -4.55
N ILE A 62 3.29 22.30 -3.30
CA ILE A 62 3.65 23.27 -2.26
C ILE A 62 4.79 22.68 -1.42
N VAL A 63 6.01 23.16 -1.61
CA VAL A 63 7.17 22.79 -0.77
C VAL A 63 7.59 24.00 0.07
N ASP A 64 7.40 23.91 1.38
CA ASP A 64 7.83 24.94 2.32
C ASP A 64 9.34 24.81 2.62
N LYS A 65 10.15 25.55 1.87
CA LYS A 65 11.62 25.59 2.05
C LYS A 65 12.07 26.35 3.30
N ARG A 66 11.16 27.05 4.00
CA ARG A 66 11.50 27.83 5.22
C ARG A 66 11.67 26.93 6.44
N ARG A 67 11.05 25.76 6.44
CA ARG A 67 11.20 24.76 7.50
C ARG A 67 12.51 24.00 7.29
N PRO A 68 13.24 23.66 8.36
CA PRO A 68 14.42 22.81 8.23
C PRO A 68 14.05 21.52 7.49
N HIS A 69 14.91 21.06 6.58
CA HIS A 69 14.74 19.77 5.92
C HIS A 69 14.60 18.68 6.98
N ARG A 70 13.40 18.13 7.11
CA ARG A 70 13.10 17.00 7.98
C ARG A 70 13.88 15.81 7.43
N ARG A 71 14.49 15.02 8.31
CA ARG A 71 15.19 13.78 7.89
C ARG A 71 14.20 12.93 7.10
N GLU A 72 14.57 12.55 5.88
CA GLU A 72 13.78 11.63 5.07
C GLU A 72 13.71 10.29 5.81
N SER A 73 12.54 9.99 6.38
CA SER A 73 12.33 8.71 7.05
C SER A 73 12.06 7.66 5.98
N ARG A 74 12.91 6.64 5.93
CA ARG A 74 12.66 5.45 5.10
C ARG A 74 11.64 4.56 5.82
N PHE A 75 10.64 4.07 5.09
CA PHE A 75 9.67 3.10 5.60
C PHE A 75 9.98 1.70 5.06
N LEU A 76 10.30 0.76 5.96
CA LEU A 76 10.38 -0.65 5.62
C LEU A 76 9.09 -1.33 6.07
N SER A 77 8.48 -2.09 5.16
CA SER A 77 7.24 -2.80 5.49
C SER A 77 7.53 -4.02 6.39
N PRO A 78 6.74 -4.26 7.46
CA PRO A 78 7.02 -5.28 8.47
C PRO A 78 7.25 -6.70 7.92
N GLU A 79 6.58 -7.09 6.84
CA GLU A 79 6.68 -8.44 6.28
C GLU A 79 8.04 -8.77 5.63
N PHE A 80 8.88 -7.77 5.36
CA PHE A 80 10.25 -8.00 4.88
C PHE A 80 11.17 -8.49 5.99
N ILE A 81 10.86 -8.15 7.25
CA ILE A 81 11.66 -8.53 8.40
C ILE A 81 11.37 -10.01 8.70
N PRO A 82 12.37 -10.91 8.57
CA PRO A 82 12.17 -12.32 8.87
C PRO A 82 11.93 -12.53 10.37
N PRO A 83 11.18 -13.57 10.77
CA PRO A 83 11.03 -13.90 12.18
C PRO A 83 12.32 -14.52 12.72
N ARG A 84 12.57 -14.37 14.03
CA ARG A 84 13.67 -15.03 14.71
C ARG A 84 13.56 -16.55 14.55
N GLY A 85 14.53 -17.17 13.89
CA GLY A 85 14.54 -18.60 13.59
C GLY A 85 15.85 -19.07 12.99
N ARG A 86 15.95 -20.37 12.69
CA ARG A 86 17.15 -21.02 12.13
C ARG A 86 17.03 -21.36 10.64
N THR A 87 16.06 -20.75 9.95
CA THR A 87 15.83 -20.96 8.52
C THR A 87 16.98 -20.40 7.71
N ASN A 88 17.36 -21.09 6.63
CA ASN A 88 18.43 -20.65 5.74
C ASN A 88 18.10 -19.25 5.14
N PRO A 89 19.02 -18.26 5.25
CA PRO A 89 18.83 -16.92 4.67
C PRO A 89 18.46 -16.90 3.19
N LEU A 90 18.92 -17.87 2.40
CA LEU A 90 18.61 -17.99 0.97
C LEU A 90 17.10 -18.05 0.71
N LYS A 91 16.34 -18.70 1.60
CA LYS A 91 14.86 -18.76 1.50
C LYS A 91 14.25 -17.36 1.52
N PHE A 92 14.74 -16.49 2.41
CA PHE A 92 14.23 -15.13 2.54
C PHE A 92 14.65 -14.25 1.35
N GLN A 93 15.85 -14.45 0.82
CA GLN A 93 16.31 -13.72 -0.38
C GLN A 93 15.44 -14.03 -1.60
N ILE A 94 15.16 -15.31 -1.85
CA ILE A 94 14.27 -15.75 -2.94
C ILE A 94 12.87 -15.18 -2.74
N GLU A 95 12.32 -15.33 -1.53
CA GLU A 95 10.99 -14.79 -1.21
C GLU A 95 10.91 -13.27 -1.36
N ARG A 96 11.96 -12.53 -0.97
CA ARG A 96 12.06 -11.07 -1.15
C ARG A 96 12.12 -10.69 -2.62
N LYS A 97 12.86 -11.43 -3.44
CA LYS A 97 12.89 -11.23 -4.89
C LYS A 97 11.48 -11.33 -5.48
N ASP A 98 10.75 -12.39 -5.17
CA ASP A 98 9.38 -12.60 -5.66
C ASP A 98 8.42 -11.49 -5.17
N MET A 99 8.54 -11.07 -3.90
CA MET A 99 7.76 -9.96 -3.36
C MET A 99 8.02 -8.65 -4.09
N LEU A 100 9.29 -8.34 -4.41
CA LEU A 100 9.66 -7.12 -5.13
C LEU A 100 9.16 -7.15 -6.57
N GLU A 101 9.27 -8.29 -7.25
CA GLU A 101 8.69 -8.48 -8.58
C GLU A 101 7.17 -8.25 -8.57
N ARG A 102 6.46 -8.77 -7.56
CA ARG A 102 5.01 -8.51 -7.41
C ARG A 102 4.71 -7.03 -7.17
N ARG A 103 5.52 -6.32 -6.38
CA ARG A 103 5.37 -4.87 -6.12
C ARG A 103 5.63 -3.98 -7.33
N LYS A 104 6.39 -4.45 -8.32
CA LYS A 104 6.56 -3.74 -9.60
C LYS A 104 5.24 -3.71 -10.38
N ILE A 105 4.39 -4.73 -10.21
CA ILE A 105 3.07 -4.84 -10.89
C ILE A 105 1.96 -4.19 -10.05
N LEU A 106 1.93 -4.48 -8.74
CA LEU A 106 0.93 -3.94 -7.81
C LEU A 106 1.58 -2.92 -6.88
N HIS A 107 1.12 -1.66 -6.96
CA HIS A 107 1.56 -0.64 -6.01
C HIS A 107 0.99 -0.92 -4.62
N ILE A 108 1.87 -1.30 -3.68
CA ILE A 108 1.51 -1.49 -2.27
C ILE A 108 1.94 -0.23 -1.50
N PRO A 109 0.99 0.61 -1.04
CA PRO A 109 1.31 1.83 -0.32
C PRO A 109 1.75 1.55 1.12
N GLU A 110 2.38 2.56 1.74
CA GLU A 110 2.66 2.55 3.18
C GLU A 110 1.35 2.67 3.97
N PHE A 111 1.15 1.79 4.96
CA PHE A 111 0.07 1.89 5.91
C PHE A 111 0.39 1.22 7.23
N TYR A 112 -0.30 1.64 8.29
CA TYR A 112 -0.13 1.13 9.64
C TYR A 112 -1.43 0.60 10.20
N VAL A 113 -1.34 -0.08 11.33
CA VAL A 113 -2.52 -0.46 12.11
C VAL A 113 -3.25 0.80 12.56
N GLY A 114 -4.55 0.85 12.28
CA GLY A 114 -5.40 2.02 12.50
C GLY A 114 -5.61 2.92 11.28
N SER A 115 -4.90 2.68 10.18
CA SER A 115 -5.16 3.35 8.89
C SER A 115 -6.43 2.79 8.25
N ILE A 116 -7.12 3.64 7.47
CA ILE A 116 -8.33 3.25 6.71
C ILE A 116 -7.92 2.95 5.28
N LEU A 117 -8.24 1.74 4.83
CA LEU A 117 -7.89 1.24 3.50
C LEU A 117 -9.15 0.92 2.72
N ARG A 118 -9.07 1.09 1.40
CA ARG A 118 -10.01 0.56 0.42
C ARG A 118 -9.24 -0.44 -0.44
N VAL A 119 -9.70 -1.69 -0.45
CA VAL A 119 -9.08 -2.77 -1.22
C VAL A 119 -10.05 -3.22 -2.30
N THR A 120 -9.56 -3.25 -3.54
CA THR A 120 -10.30 -3.73 -4.71
C THR A 120 -9.75 -5.10 -5.10
N THR A 121 -10.61 -6.12 -5.12
CA THR A 121 -10.24 -7.50 -5.46
C THR A 121 -11.09 -8.03 -6.61
N ALA A 122 -10.49 -8.90 -7.42
CA ALA A 122 -11.21 -9.67 -8.43
C ALA A 122 -11.96 -10.83 -7.76
N ASN A 123 -13.27 -10.88 -7.93
CA ASN A 123 -14.13 -11.95 -7.43
C ASN A 123 -15.03 -12.46 -8.56
N PRO A 124 -14.88 -13.72 -9.02
CA PRO A 124 -15.63 -14.23 -10.16
C PRO A 124 -17.15 -14.29 -9.94
N TYR A 125 -17.59 -14.35 -8.68
CA TYR A 125 -19.02 -14.46 -8.33
C TYR A 125 -19.68 -13.11 -8.02
N ALA A 126 -18.90 -12.03 -7.95
CA ALA A 126 -19.44 -10.70 -7.69
C ALA A 126 -20.01 -10.08 -8.97
N ASN A 127 -21.04 -9.26 -8.82
CA ASN A 127 -21.56 -8.43 -9.91
C ASN A 127 -20.44 -7.50 -10.41
N GLY A 128 -20.05 -7.62 -11.68
CA GLY A 128 -18.93 -6.86 -12.25
C GLY A 128 -17.54 -7.48 -12.01
N LYS A 129 -17.46 -8.74 -11.54
CA LYS A 129 -16.23 -9.52 -11.30
C LYS A 129 -15.22 -8.88 -10.34
N THR A 130 -15.61 -7.80 -9.68
CA THR A 130 -14.77 -6.98 -8.83
C THR A 130 -15.53 -6.67 -7.54
N SER A 131 -14.84 -6.74 -6.41
CA SER A 131 -15.39 -6.45 -5.09
C SER A 131 -14.52 -5.38 -4.42
N GLN A 132 -15.16 -4.43 -3.76
CA GLN A 132 -14.49 -3.37 -3.02
C GLN A 132 -14.88 -3.46 -1.55
N PHE A 133 -13.89 -3.32 -0.68
CA PHE A 133 -14.12 -3.26 0.76
C PHE A 133 -13.34 -2.12 1.37
N LEU A 134 -13.99 -1.30 2.18
CA LEU A 134 -13.37 -0.24 2.95
C LEU A 134 -13.45 -0.58 4.43
N GLY A 135 -12.35 -0.42 5.16
CA GLY A 135 -12.31 -0.64 6.59
C GLY A 135 -11.01 -0.17 7.24
N ILE A 136 -10.99 -0.20 8.56
CA ILE A 136 -9.80 0.07 9.36
C ILE A 136 -8.92 -1.18 9.42
N CYS A 137 -7.61 -1.02 9.22
CA CYS A 137 -6.65 -2.10 9.45
C CYS A 137 -6.49 -2.35 10.95
N ILE A 138 -6.92 -3.52 11.44
CA ILE A 138 -6.87 -3.87 12.87
C ILE A 138 -5.62 -4.66 13.26
N GLN A 139 -5.04 -5.40 12.31
CA GLN A 139 -3.86 -6.22 12.54
C GLN A 139 -3.14 -6.42 11.20
N ARG A 140 -1.82 -6.42 11.25
CA ARG A 140 -0.94 -6.95 10.20
C ARG A 140 -0.21 -8.17 10.76
N SER A 141 -0.16 -9.24 9.99
CA SER A 141 0.43 -10.51 10.42
C SER A 141 1.07 -11.24 9.25
N GLY A 142 1.83 -12.28 9.55
CA GLY A 142 2.57 -13.03 8.54
C GLY A 142 3.86 -12.33 8.11
N THR A 143 4.69 -13.09 7.42
CA THR A 143 6.01 -12.67 6.94
C THR A 143 6.17 -13.16 5.51
N GLY A 144 6.93 -12.44 4.68
CA GLY A 144 7.17 -12.84 3.31
C GLY A 144 5.91 -12.78 2.44
N LEU A 145 5.73 -13.76 1.54
CA LEU A 145 4.61 -13.79 0.59
C LEU A 145 3.24 -13.99 1.28
N GLY A 146 3.24 -14.64 2.43
CA GLY A 146 2.03 -14.91 3.24
C GLY A 146 1.59 -13.74 4.14
N ALA A 147 2.06 -12.53 3.88
CA ALA A 147 1.72 -11.36 4.67
C ALA A 147 0.24 -10.98 4.50
N THR A 148 -0.47 -10.87 5.63
CA THR A 148 -1.90 -10.61 5.70
C THR A 148 -2.22 -9.37 6.53
N PHE A 149 -3.37 -8.78 6.27
CA PHE A 149 -3.94 -7.73 7.10
C PHE A 149 -5.45 -7.89 7.17
N ILE A 150 -6.01 -7.56 8.33
CA ILE A 150 -7.45 -7.65 8.56
C ILE A 150 -8.05 -6.26 8.49
N LEU A 151 -9.05 -6.09 7.64
CA LEU A 151 -9.89 -4.90 7.60
C LEU A 151 -11.19 -5.15 8.35
N ARG A 152 -11.58 -4.20 9.20
CA ARG A 152 -12.85 -4.21 9.93
C ARG A 152 -13.70 -3.01 9.52
N ASN A 153 -14.98 -3.25 9.26
CA ASN A 153 -15.98 -2.20 9.14
C ASN A 153 -17.34 -2.70 9.66
N THR A 154 -18.19 -1.78 10.10
CA THR A 154 -19.58 -2.07 10.44
C THR A 154 -20.47 -1.58 9.29
N ILE A 155 -21.10 -2.51 8.59
CA ILE A 155 -21.99 -2.25 7.44
C ILE A 155 -23.40 -2.63 7.87
N GLU A 156 -24.36 -1.71 7.77
CA GLU A 156 -25.77 -1.95 8.13
C GLU A 156 -25.94 -2.52 9.54
N GLY A 157 -25.12 -2.07 10.50
CA GLY A 157 -25.13 -2.55 11.88
C GLY A 157 -24.43 -3.90 12.11
N GLN A 158 -24.00 -4.59 11.05
CA GLN A 158 -23.25 -5.84 11.15
C GLN A 158 -21.74 -5.60 11.05
N GLY A 159 -20.98 -6.14 12.01
CA GLY A 159 -19.52 -6.10 11.95
C GLY A 159 -18.98 -7.11 10.95
N VAL A 160 -18.27 -6.64 9.93
CA VAL A 160 -17.63 -7.46 8.89
C VAL A 160 -16.12 -7.33 9.01
N GLU A 161 -15.43 -8.46 8.96
CA GLU A 161 -13.97 -8.52 8.91
C GLU A 161 -13.54 -9.34 7.71
N ILE A 162 -12.58 -8.82 6.94
CA ILE A 162 -11.99 -9.53 5.80
C ILE A 162 -10.47 -9.54 5.98
N CYS A 163 -9.90 -10.73 5.91
CA CYS A 163 -8.46 -10.94 5.88
C CYS A 163 -7.99 -10.90 4.42
N PHE A 164 -7.13 -9.95 4.08
CA PHE A 164 -6.51 -9.83 2.77
C PHE A 164 -5.04 -10.25 2.84
N GLU A 165 -4.58 -10.93 1.80
CA GLU A 165 -3.17 -11.28 1.58
C GLU A 165 -2.53 -10.23 0.65
N LEU A 166 -1.46 -9.56 1.10
CA LEU A 166 -0.85 -8.44 0.38
C LEU A 166 -0.42 -8.78 -1.06
N TYR A 167 0.12 -9.98 -1.26
CA TYR A 167 0.70 -10.40 -2.53
C TYR A 167 -0.24 -11.23 -3.41
N ASN A 168 -1.51 -11.37 -3.01
CA ASN A 168 -2.46 -12.19 -3.75
C ASN A 168 -2.71 -11.62 -5.16
N PRO A 169 -2.69 -12.46 -6.21
CA PRO A 169 -2.91 -12.02 -7.59
C PRO A 169 -4.31 -11.46 -7.83
N ARG A 170 -5.29 -11.79 -6.98
CA ARG A 170 -6.66 -11.26 -7.10
C ARG A 170 -6.77 -9.80 -6.67
N ILE A 171 -5.80 -9.25 -5.93
CA ILE A 171 -5.82 -7.84 -5.56
C ILE A 171 -5.47 -7.00 -6.80
N GLN A 172 -6.36 -6.06 -7.11
CA GLN A 172 -6.20 -5.11 -8.21
C GLN A 172 -5.60 -3.79 -7.71
N GLU A 173 -6.10 -3.27 -6.59
CA GLU A 173 -5.65 -1.99 -6.03
C GLU A 173 -5.79 -1.97 -4.50
N ILE A 174 -4.80 -1.38 -3.83
CA ILE A 174 -4.85 -1.06 -2.41
C ILE A 174 -4.74 0.47 -2.29
N GLN A 175 -5.84 1.12 -1.96
CA GLN A 175 -5.92 2.56 -1.78
C GLN A 175 -5.91 2.91 -0.29
N VAL A 176 -4.97 3.76 0.13
CA VAL A 176 -4.98 4.34 1.49
C VAL A 176 -5.92 5.53 1.48
N VAL A 177 -6.99 5.44 2.26
CA VAL A 177 -7.99 6.52 2.35
C VAL A 177 -7.59 7.50 3.44
N LYS A 178 -7.14 6.98 4.59
CA LYS A 178 -6.61 7.80 5.69
C LYS A 178 -5.44 7.08 6.34
N LEU A 179 -4.25 7.63 6.17
CA LEU A 179 -3.05 7.13 6.82
C LEU A 179 -2.95 7.71 8.24
N GLN A 180 -2.95 6.85 9.24
CA GLN A 180 -2.80 7.23 10.64
C GLN A 180 -2.30 6.04 11.47
N LYS A 181 -1.63 6.32 12.57
CA LYS A 181 -1.25 5.33 13.60
C LYS A 181 -2.22 5.41 14.77
N ARG A 182 -2.32 4.33 15.55
CA ARG A 182 -2.96 4.30 16.86
C ARG A 182 -1.92 4.12 17.95
N LEU A 183 -2.35 4.16 19.22
CA LEU A 183 -1.47 3.92 20.37
C LEU A 183 -1.01 2.46 20.48
N ASP A 184 -1.79 1.55 19.90
CA ASP A 184 -1.60 0.11 20.01
C ASP A 184 -1.26 -0.49 18.63
N ASP A 185 -0.41 -1.51 18.63
CA ASP A 185 0.00 -2.22 17.41
C ASP A 185 -1.07 -3.19 16.89
N SER A 186 -2.09 -3.50 17.71
CA SER A 186 -3.24 -4.31 17.30
C SER A 186 -4.53 -3.76 17.88
N LEU A 187 -5.58 -3.69 17.05
CA LEU A 187 -6.90 -3.16 17.38
C LEU A 187 -7.96 -4.25 17.47
N LEU A 188 -7.55 -5.47 17.84
CA LEU A 188 -8.46 -6.63 17.95
C LEU A 188 -9.57 -6.40 18.98
N TYR A 189 -9.35 -5.52 19.96
CA TYR A 189 -10.34 -5.13 20.96
C TYR A 189 -11.53 -4.34 20.37
N LEU A 190 -11.46 -3.85 19.12
CA LEU A 190 -12.59 -3.20 18.44
C LEU A 190 -13.79 -4.13 18.21
N ARG A 191 -13.62 -5.45 18.38
CA ARG A 191 -14.73 -6.42 18.38
C ARG A 191 -15.67 -6.25 19.59
N ASP A 192 -15.08 -5.93 20.74
CA ASP A 192 -15.76 -5.74 22.01
C ASP A 192 -16.04 -4.26 22.32
N ALA A 193 -15.58 -3.34 21.46
CA ALA A 193 -15.87 -1.92 21.54
C ALA A 193 -17.28 -1.57 21.06
N LEU A 194 -17.71 -0.33 21.32
CA LEU A 194 -18.92 0.22 20.72
C LEU A 194 -18.79 0.28 19.18
N PRO A 195 -19.87 0.00 18.41
CA PRO A 195 -19.83 -0.01 16.94
C PRO A 195 -19.38 1.32 16.32
N GLU A 196 -19.61 2.43 17.00
CA GLU A 196 -19.23 3.79 16.54
C GLU A 196 -17.75 3.89 16.15
N TYR A 197 -16.85 3.19 16.87
CA TYR A 197 -15.42 3.25 16.60
C TYR A 197 -14.97 2.37 15.43
N SER A 198 -15.83 1.46 14.96
CA SER A 198 -15.57 0.57 13.82
C SER A 198 -16.43 0.88 12.59
N THR A 199 -17.33 1.85 12.67
CA THR A 199 -18.21 2.23 11.57
C THR A 199 -17.55 3.32 10.73
N PHE A 200 -17.30 3.03 9.46
CA PHE A 200 -16.74 3.96 8.49
C PHE A 200 -17.60 4.00 7.22
N ASP A 201 -17.79 5.19 6.67
CA ASP A 201 -18.50 5.35 5.39
C ASP A 201 -17.69 4.72 4.25
N MET A 202 -18.32 3.82 3.50
CA MET A 202 -17.73 3.13 2.34
C MET A 202 -17.31 4.11 1.24
N ASN A 203 -18.04 5.22 1.11
CA ASN A 203 -17.86 6.22 0.05
C ASN A 203 -16.96 7.39 0.47
N MET A 204 -16.31 7.31 1.63
CA MET A 204 -15.42 8.38 2.08
C MET A 204 -14.29 8.65 1.07
N LYS A 205 -13.95 9.92 0.89
CA LYS A 205 -12.88 10.34 -0.03
C LYS A 205 -11.50 10.19 0.62
N PRO A 206 -10.45 9.83 -0.14
CA PRO A 206 -9.10 9.81 0.38
C PRO A 206 -8.64 11.20 0.84
N ILE A 207 -8.02 11.26 2.01
CA ILE A 207 -7.43 12.49 2.56
C ILE A 207 -6.00 12.58 2.04
N ALA A 208 -5.70 13.63 1.26
CA ALA A 208 -4.35 13.88 0.77
C ALA A 208 -3.40 14.17 1.95
N GLN A 209 -2.21 13.58 1.91
CA GLN A 209 -1.16 13.82 2.87
C GLN A 209 0.12 14.21 2.16
N GLU A 210 0.86 15.13 2.77
CA GLU A 210 2.17 15.53 2.29
C GLU A 210 3.20 14.44 2.63
N PRO A 211 3.95 13.90 1.65
CA PRO A 211 4.89 12.80 1.89
C PRO A 211 5.97 13.08 2.94
N SER A 212 6.31 14.36 3.15
CA SER A 212 7.37 14.77 4.08
C SER A 212 6.92 14.88 5.54
N GLN A 213 5.62 14.73 5.83
CA GLN A 213 5.10 14.84 7.18
C GLN A 213 5.15 13.49 7.91
N GLU A 214 5.56 13.50 9.18
CA GLU A 214 5.45 12.32 10.04
C GLU A 214 4.00 11.84 10.14
N VAL A 215 3.83 10.53 10.12
CA VAL A 215 2.50 9.91 10.15
C VAL A 215 1.78 10.27 11.45
N PRO A 216 0.57 10.87 11.38
CA PRO A 216 -0.13 11.32 12.57
C PRO A 216 -0.57 10.14 13.45
N VAL A 217 -0.30 10.24 14.75
CA VAL A 217 -0.74 9.26 15.76
C VAL A 217 -2.06 9.73 16.39
N ASN A 218 -3.11 8.97 16.16
CA ASN A 218 -4.42 9.21 16.75
C ASN A 218 -4.50 8.61 18.15
N GLN A 219 -4.53 9.48 19.17
CA GLN A 219 -4.56 9.12 20.59
C GLN A 219 -5.96 8.84 21.15
N LEU A 220 -7.00 8.80 20.30
CA LEU A 220 -8.37 8.53 20.74
C LEU A 220 -8.46 7.18 21.45
N LYS A 221 -8.96 7.23 22.69
CA LYS A 221 -9.26 6.05 23.51
C LYS A 221 -10.71 5.61 23.33
N VAL A 222 -10.90 4.30 23.25
CA VAL A 222 -12.16 3.64 22.89
C VAL A 222 -12.96 3.27 24.16
N LYS A 223 -14.29 3.40 24.08
CA LYS A 223 -15.23 2.88 25.09
C LYS A 223 -15.63 1.44 24.74
N MET A 224 -15.55 0.56 25.73
CA MET A 224 -15.89 -0.86 25.58
C MET A 224 -17.38 -1.10 25.87
N LYS A 225 -17.91 -2.21 25.33
CA LYS A 225 -19.20 -2.76 25.75
C LYS A 225 -19.12 -3.27 27.19
N PRO A 226 -20.25 -3.51 27.88
CA PRO A 226 -20.23 -4.26 29.13
C PRO A 226 -19.65 -5.68 28.91
N LYS A 227 -19.08 -6.25 29.97
CA LYS A 227 -18.60 -7.64 29.99
C LYS A 227 -19.77 -8.62 29.73
N PRO A 228 -19.53 -9.82 29.20
CA PRO A 228 -18.23 -10.43 28.86
C PRO A 228 -17.65 -10.00 27.50
N TRP A 229 -16.33 -9.94 27.42
CA TRP A 229 -15.58 -9.65 26.20
C TRP A 229 -14.96 -10.92 25.59
N SER A 230 -14.60 -10.84 24.30
CA SER A 230 -13.91 -11.93 23.59
C SER A 230 -12.56 -12.31 24.22
N LYS A 231 -11.83 -11.34 24.78
CA LYS A 231 -10.59 -11.55 25.52
C LYS A 231 -10.53 -10.66 26.77
N ARG A 232 -9.66 -11.06 27.70
CA ARG A 232 -9.35 -10.29 28.93
C ARG A 232 -8.35 -9.18 28.62
N TRP A 233 -8.82 -8.15 27.91
CA TRP A 233 -8.01 -7.01 27.45
C TRP A 233 -7.36 -6.22 28.58
N GLU A 234 -7.91 -6.29 29.79
CA GLU A 234 -7.40 -5.66 31.00
C GLU A 234 -6.05 -6.22 31.47
N ARG A 235 -5.61 -7.38 30.93
CA ARG A 235 -4.38 -8.02 31.38
C ARG A 235 -3.13 -7.32 30.84
N PRO A 236 -2.10 -7.10 31.67
CA PRO A 236 -0.84 -6.45 31.26
C PRO A 236 -0.15 -7.11 30.06
N LYS A 237 -0.33 -8.43 29.86
CA LYS A 237 0.22 -9.17 28.71
C LYS A 237 -0.13 -8.55 27.34
N PHE A 238 -1.29 -7.91 27.21
CA PHE A 238 -1.71 -7.29 25.94
C PHE A 238 -1.13 -5.88 25.74
N ASN A 239 -0.70 -5.21 26.82
CA ASN A 239 -0.13 -3.87 26.80
C ASN A 239 -0.97 -2.84 26.01
N ILE A 240 -2.30 -2.84 26.21
CA ILE A 240 -3.22 -1.96 25.48
C ILE A 240 -3.35 -0.61 26.20
N ARG A 241 -3.10 0.47 25.47
CA ARG A 241 -3.20 1.88 25.94
C ARG A 241 -4.43 2.60 25.38
N GLY A 242 -5.04 2.06 24.32
CA GLY A 242 -6.17 2.64 23.61
C GLY A 242 -7.55 2.40 24.20
N ILE A 243 -7.68 1.74 25.37
CA ILE A 243 -8.97 1.48 26.04
C ILE A 243 -9.15 2.43 27.23
N ARG A 244 -10.36 2.97 27.42
CA ARG A 244 -10.75 3.69 28.64
C ARG A 244 -11.22 2.72 29.72
N PHE A 245 -10.29 2.09 30.43
CA PHE A 245 -10.61 1.15 31.52
C PHE A 245 -11.37 1.80 32.67
N ASP A 246 -11.12 3.08 32.95
CA ASP A 246 -11.77 3.87 34.01
C ASP A 246 -13.31 3.87 33.92
N LEU A 247 -13.86 3.72 32.71
CA LEU A 247 -15.32 3.76 32.48
C LEU A 247 -15.98 2.39 32.52
N CYS A 248 -15.21 1.30 32.41
CA CYS A 248 -15.76 -0.04 32.25
C CYS A 248 -15.31 -1.04 33.33
N LEU A 249 -14.27 -0.72 34.10
CA LEU A 249 -13.72 -1.58 35.15
C LEU A 249 -13.66 -0.85 36.48
N THR A 250 -13.84 -1.59 37.57
CA THR A 250 -13.59 -1.09 38.92
C THR A 250 -12.11 -1.20 39.27
N GLU A 251 -11.66 -0.43 40.27
CA GLU A 251 -10.28 -0.51 40.77
C GLU A 251 -9.91 -1.91 41.27
N GLU A 252 -10.86 -2.63 41.89
CA GLU A 252 -10.66 -4.01 42.35
C GLU A 252 -10.35 -4.96 41.18
N GLN A 253 -11.10 -4.84 40.09
CA GLN A 253 -10.86 -5.62 38.88
C GLN A 253 -9.51 -5.29 38.24
N MET A 254 -9.11 -4.02 38.25
CA MET A 254 -7.78 -3.60 37.78
C MET A 254 -6.66 -4.16 38.67
N LYS A 255 -6.83 -4.12 40.00
CA LYS A 255 -5.88 -4.72 40.95
C LYS A 255 -5.76 -6.23 40.74
N GLU A 256 -6.87 -6.91 40.48
CA GLU A 256 -6.86 -8.35 40.15
C GLU A 256 -6.12 -8.61 38.83
N ALA A 257 -6.38 -7.82 37.79
CA ALA A 257 -5.69 -7.93 36.51
C ALA A 257 -4.17 -7.75 36.64
N GLN A 258 -3.75 -6.82 37.51
CA GLN A 258 -2.34 -6.51 37.77
C GLN A 258 -1.58 -7.67 38.43
N LYS A 259 -2.27 -8.62 39.09
CA LYS A 259 -1.64 -9.83 39.65
C LYS A 259 -0.97 -10.70 38.59
N TRP A 260 -1.40 -10.60 37.32
CA TRP A 260 -0.77 -11.30 36.19
C TRP A 260 0.33 -10.48 35.50
N SER A 261 0.74 -9.34 36.06
CA SER A 261 1.87 -8.58 35.53
C SER A 261 3.18 -9.39 35.63
N GLN A 262 4.04 -9.18 34.65
CA GLN A 262 5.36 -9.82 34.59
C GLN A 262 6.42 -8.73 34.35
N PRO A 263 6.78 -7.93 35.38
CA PRO A 263 7.65 -6.77 35.20
C PRO A 263 9.05 -7.13 34.67
N TRP A 264 9.55 -8.32 35.01
CA TRP A 264 10.84 -8.81 34.54
C TRP A 264 10.91 -8.97 33.01
N LEU A 265 9.77 -9.08 32.32
CA LEU A 265 9.74 -9.31 30.88
C LEU A 265 10.21 -8.09 30.07
N GLU A 266 10.02 -6.88 30.59
CA GLU A 266 10.51 -5.64 29.97
C GLU A 266 12.04 -5.56 30.00
N PHE A 267 12.67 -6.17 31.01
CA PHE A 267 14.12 -6.17 31.20
C PHE A 267 14.80 -7.44 30.67
N ASP A 268 14.05 -8.34 30.00
CA ASP A 268 14.59 -9.56 29.40
C ASP A 268 15.27 -9.25 28.06
N MET A 269 16.50 -8.74 28.14
CA MET A 269 17.32 -8.37 26.98
C MET A 269 17.59 -9.55 26.03
N MET A 270 17.53 -10.81 26.51
CA MET A 270 17.77 -11.99 25.66
C MET A 270 16.59 -12.27 24.71
N ARG A 271 15.39 -11.76 25.05
CA ARG A 271 14.20 -11.89 24.22
C ARG A 271 14.16 -10.87 23.09
N GLU A 272 14.84 -9.74 23.25
CA GLU A 272 14.91 -8.69 22.24
C GLU A 272 15.44 -9.24 20.91
N TYR A 273 14.88 -8.74 19.81
CA TYR A 273 15.26 -9.16 18.47
C TYR A 273 15.81 -7.94 17.72
N ASP A 274 17.13 -7.78 17.75
CA ASP A 274 17.82 -6.72 17.03
C ASP A 274 17.83 -7.02 15.52
N THR A 275 17.09 -6.19 14.77
CA THR A 275 16.91 -6.29 13.32
C THR A 275 17.77 -5.30 12.54
N SER A 276 18.54 -4.43 13.20
CA SER A 276 19.26 -3.32 12.56
C SER A 276 20.13 -3.75 11.36
N LYS A 277 20.97 -4.78 11.54
CA LYS A 277 21.83 -5.32 10.48
C LYS A 277 21.02 -6.01 9.36
N ILE A 278 19.93 -6.66 9.73
CA ILE A 278 19.06 -7.37 8.79
C ILE A 278 18.32 -6.36 7.92
N GLU A 279 17.81 -5.28 8.51
CA GLU A 279 17.14 -4.18 7.82
C GLU A 279 18.08 -3.46 6.85
N ALA A 280 19.32 -3.18 7.26
CA ALA A 280 20.32 -2.58 6.38
C ALA A 280 20.57 -3.45 5.14
N ALA A 281 20.79 -4.76 5.32
CA ALA A 281 20.98 -5.69 4.21
C ALA A 281 19.74 -5.79 3.29
N ILE A 282 18.53 -5.74 3.86
CA ILE A 282 17.28 -5.70 3.09
C ILE A 282 17.20 -4.42 2.25
N TRP A 283 17.58 -3.26 2.82
CA TRP A 283 17.58 -2.01 2.09
C TRP A 283 18.51 -2.04 0.88
N ASP A 284 19.73 -2.57 1.04
CA ASP A 284 20.68 -2.74 -0.05
C ASP A 284 20.10 -3.62 -1.18
N GLU A 285 19.43 -4.74 -0.82
CA GLU A 285 18.74 -5.60 -1.79
C GLU A 285 17.58 -4.89 -2.52
N ILE A 286 16.78 -4.11 -1.80
CA ILE A 286 15.66 -3.34 -2.37
C ILE A 286 16.18 -2.27 -3.33
N GLU A 287 17.24 -1.55 -2.95
CA GLU A 287 17.86 -0.52 -3.78
C GLU A 287 18.49 -1.13 -5.04
N ALA A 288 19.19 -2.27 -4.92
CA ALA A 288 19.72 -3.01 -6.06
C ALA A 288 18.61 -3.42 -7.05
N SER A 289 17.47 -3.92 -6.55
CA SER A 289 16.33 -4.34 -7.39
C SER A 289 15.58 -3.19 -8.08
N LYS A 290 15.65 -1.98 -7.51
CA LYS A 290 15.08 -0.76 -8.11
C LYS A 290 15.97 -0.19 -9.21
N ASN A 291 17.28 -0.31 -9.07
CA ASN A 291 18.25 0.22 -10.03
C ASN A 291 18.46 -0.70 -11.24
N SER A 292 18.17 -2.00 -11.11
CA SER A 292 18.16 -2.99 -12.20
C SER A 292 16.87 -2.97 -13.02
#